data_AF-A0A821SBC5-F1
#
_entry.id   AF-A0A821SBC5-F1
#
_cell.length_a   1.000
_cell.length_b   1.000
_cell.length_c   1.000
_cell.angle_alpha   90.00
_cell.angle_beta   90.00
_cell.angle_gamma   90.00
#
_symmetry.space_group_name_H-M   'P 1'
#
loop_
_entity.id
_entity.type
_entity.pdbx_description
1 polymer ?
#
loop_
_entity_poly.entity_id
_entity_poly.type
_entity_poly.pdbx_seq_one_letter_code
_entity_poly.pdbx_strand_id
1 'polypeptide(L)'
;SILKEYFLVYLPKIDKNIINTDRWQRIKNHLDQQQTFVRFQFFLYLYRHIFSKTLTWLQQHEPLVHMLFEECSDLFRNVLISFIKDDLIINKTVKQLFSITLDSQANQKPDSKLETGETTRNELKEMSTNDKVTFFKDARLIYLTIAVSIHQ
;
A
#
# COMPACT_ATOMS: atom_id res chain seq x y z
N SER A 1 14.80 8.12 -1.43
CA SER A 1 14.23 7.16 -0.46
C SER A 1 15.37 6.43 0.24
N ILE A 2 15.19 6.02 1.50
CA ILE A 2 16.20 5.27 2.28
C ILE A 2 16.69 4.02 1.53
N LEU A 3 15.80 3.37 0.79
CA LEU A 3 16.10 2.18 0.00
C LEU A 3 17.05 2.48 -1.18
N LYS A 4 16.85 3.59 -1.90
CA LYS A 4 17.81 4.04 -2.93
C LYS A 4 19.16 4.39 -2.32
N GLU A 5 19.17 5.09 -1.20
CA GLU A 5 20.41 5.47 -0.51
C GLU A 5 21.19 4.23 -0.04
N TYR A 6 20.51 3.26 0.57
CA TYR A 6 21.12 2.01 0.97
C TYR A 6 21.71 1.24 -0.23
N PHE A 7 20.92 0.98 -1.28
CA PHE A 7 21.35 0.16 -2.42
C PHE A 7 22.36 0.84 -3.36
N LEU A 8 22.22 2.15 -3.57
CA LEU A 8 23.01 2.89 -4.56
C LEU A 8 24.22 3.61 -3.94
N VAL A 9 24.21 3.89 -2.64
CA VAL A 9 25.29 4.63 -1.96
C VAL A 9 25.99 3.79 -0.91
N TYR A 10 25.25 3.12 -0.01
CA TYR A 10 25.86 2.41 1.11
C TYR A 10 26.43 1.04 0.69
N LEU A 11 25.65 0.23 -0.02
CA LEU A 11 26.05 -1.11 -0.44
C LEU A 11 27.34 -1.10 -1.29
N PRO A 12 27.53 -0.17 -2.26
CA PRO A 12 28.77 -0.07 -3.02
C PRO A 12 29.99 0.40 -2.22
N LYS A 13 29.78 1.05 -1.06
CA LYS A 13 30.88 1.41 -0.14
C LYS A 13 31.38 0.19 0.63
N ILE A 14 30.53 -0.80 0.89
CA ILE A 14 30.90 -2.05 1.56
C ILE A 14 31.58 -3.00 0.57
N ASP A 15 31.00 -3.20 -0.60
CA ASP A 15 31.56 -4.05 -1.65
C ASP A 15 31.61 -3.28 -2.96
N LYS A 16 32.82 -2.85 -3.34
CA LYS A 16 33.04 -2.08 -4.57
C LYS A 16 32.84 -2.92 -5.83
N ASN A 17 33.02 -4.24 -5.74
CA ASN A 17 32.92 -5.13 -6.90
C ASN A 17 31.46 -5.38 -7.29
N ILE A 18 30.52 -5.14 -6.37
CA ILE A 18 29.09 -5.36 -6.61
C ILE A 18 28.57 -4.51 -7.78
N ILE A 19 29.11 -3.30 -7.98
CA ILE A 19 28.71 -2.34 -9.03
C ILE A 19 28.89 -2.95 -10.43
N ASN A 20 29.88 -3.83 -10.60
CA ASN A 20 30.19 -4.43 -11.89
C ASN A 20 29.34 -5.67 -12.19
N THR A 21 28.48 -6.09 -11.26
CA THR A 21 27.62 -7.25 -11.47
C THR A 21 26.37 -6.89 -12.27
N ASP A 22 25.98 -7.75 -13.21
CA ASP A 22 24.72 -7.60 -13.96
C ASP A 22 23.50 -7.55 -13.03
N ARG A 23 23.56 -8.22 -11.88
CA ARG A 23 22.51 -8.18 -10.87
C ARG A 23 22.36 -6.77 -10.29
N TRP A 24 23.46 -6.12 -9.91
CA TRP A 24 23.41 -4.77 -9.36
C TRP A 24 22.93 -3.76 -10.40
N GLN A 25 23.43 -3.84 -11.63
CA GLN A 25 23.00 -2.95 -12.72
C GLN A 25 21.49 -3.09 -13.00
N ARG A 26 20.97 -4.32 -13.01
CA ARG A 26 19.53 -4.55 -13.14
C ARG A 26 18.72 -3.93 -12.00
N ILE A 27 19.15 -4.10 -10.75
CA ILE A 27 18.46 -3.52 -9.58
C ILE A 27 18.53 -2.00 -9.61
N LYS A 28 19.70 -1.42 -9.90
CA LYS A 28 19.86 0.03 -10.04
C LYS A 28 18.93 0.59 -11.10
N ASN A 29 18.89 -0.02 -12.29
CA ASN A 29 18.00 0.41 -13.35
C ASN A 29 16.52 0.39 -12.93
N HIS A 30 16.10 -0.63 -12.17
CA HIS A 30 14.73 -0.68 -11.63
C HIS A 30 14.50 0.40 -10.56
N LEU A 31 15.45 0.60 -9.64
CA LEU A 31 15.34 1.64 -8.61
C LEU A 31 15.30 3.04 -9.24
N ASP A 32 16.02 3.28 -10.33
CA ASP A 32 16.05 4.55 -11.05
C ASP A 32 14.73 4.83 -11.79
N GLN A 33 13.90 3.82 -12.09
CA GLN A 33 12.58 4.01 -12.71
C GLN A 33 11.59 4.75 -11.78
N GLN A 34 10.87 5.72 -12.35
CA GLN A 34 9.83 6.47 -11.63
C GLN A 34 8.71 5.54 -11.13
N GLN A 35 8.29 4.56 -11.94
CA GLN A 35 7.25 3.59 -11.58
C GLN A 35 7.59 2.83 -10.28
N THR A 36 8.84 2.41 -10.14
CA THR A 36 9.35 1.73 -8.95
C THR A 36 9.29 2.65 -7.74
N PHE A 37 9.68 3.91 -7.89
CA PHE A 37 9.62 4.89 -6.82
C PHE A 37 8.17 5.11 -6.34
N VAL A 38 7.23 5.33 -7.26
CA VAL A 38 5.81 5.52 -6.92
C VAL A 38 5.23 4.31 -6.20
N ARG A 39 5.53 3.10 -6.67
CA ARG A 39 5.10 1.87 -5.99
C ARG A 39 5.66 1.77 -4.58
N PHE A 40 6.93 2.08 -4.36
CA PHE A 40 7.50 2.09 -3.02
C PHE A 40 6.85 3.14 -2.10
N GLN A 41 6.55 4.34 -2.61
CA GLN A 41 5.85 5.35 -1.82
C GLN A 41 4.45 4.89 -1.44
N PHE A 42 3.74 4.24 -2.36
CA PHE A 42 2.44 3.64 -2.08
C PHE A 42 2.53 2.54 -1.01
N PHE A 43 3.51 1.64 -1.08
CA PHE A 43 3.70 0.62 -0.03
C PHE A 43 4.02 1.24 1.34
N LEU A 44 4.87 2.26 1.38
CA LEU A 44 5.16 2.98 2.61
C LEU A 44 3.91 3.69 3.16
N TYR A 45 3.07 4.24 2.28
CA TYR A 45 1.78 4.79 2.65
C TYR A 45 0.88 3.72 3.29
N LEU A 46 0.70 2.57 2.65
CA LEU A 46 -0.09 1.45 3.20
C LEU A 46 0.41 1.04 4.59
N TYR A 47 1.72 0.85 4.74
CA TYR A 47 2.31 0.49 6.03
C TYR A 47 1.98 1.54 7.10
N ARG A 48 2.22 2.82 6.82
CA ARG A 48 2.04 3.91 7.80
C ARG A 48 0.58 4.17 8.15
N HIS A 49 -0.30 4.12 7.17
CA HIS A 49 -1.70 4.56 7.33
C HIS A 49 -2.67 3.44 7.65
N ILE A 50 -2.39 2.21 7.20
CA ILE A 50 -3.30 1.08 7.40
C ILE A 50 -2.77 0.16 8.50
N PHE A 51 -1.51 -0.26 8.41
CA PHE A 51 -1.00 -1.34 9.26
C PHE A 51 -0.33 -0.86 10.55
N SER A 52 0.19 0.37 10.60
CA SER A 52 1.01 0.86 11.72
C SER A 52 0.33 0.70 13.08
N LYS A 53 -0.95 1.09 13.20
CA LYS A 53 -1.72 0.96 14.45
C LYS A 53 -1.79 -0.50 14.91
N THR A 54 -2.30 -1.37 14.04
CA THR A 54 -2.50 -2.80 14.35
C THR A 54 -1.18 -3.52 14.62
N LEU A 55 -0.12 -3.23 13.85
CA LEU A 55 1.21 -3.82 14.06
C LEU A 55 1.81 -3.36 15.39
N THR A 56 1.69 -2.07 15.71
CA THR A 56 2.17 -1.53 17.00
C THR A 56 1.44 -2.19 18.16
N TRP A 57 0.12 -2.36 18.04
CA TRP A 57 -0.71 -3.05 19.04
C TRP A 57 -0.30 -4.52 19.21
N LEU A 58 -0.12 -5.27 18.12
CA LEU A 58 0.33 -6.67 18.15
C LEU A 58 1.73 -6.85 18.75
N GLN A 59 2.58 -5.83 18.65
CA GLN A 59 3.95 -5.84 19.16
C GLN A 59 4.08 -5.37 20.62
N GLN A 60 2.96 -5.02 21.27
CA GLN A 60 2.97 -4.72 22.70
C GLN A 60 3.37 -5.95 23.50
N HIS A 61 3.96 -5.76 24.69
CA HIS A 61 4.41 -6.85 25.53
C HIS A 61 3.26 -7.80 25.93
N GLU A 62 2.06 -7.25 26.11
CA GLU A 62 0.84 -7.97 26.46
C GLU A 62 -0.34 -7.44 25.62
N PRO A 63 -0.51 -7.90 24.38
CA PRO A 63 -1.65 -7.51 23.57
C PRO A 63 -2.92 -8.13 24.16
N LEU A 64 -3.92 -7.29 24.42
CA LEU A 64 -5.19 -7.71 24.99
C LEU A 64 -6.01 -8.52 23.97
N VAL A 65 -5.89 -9.84 23.97
CA VAL A 65 -6.54 -10.72 22.96
C VAL A 65 -8.04 -10.46 22.78
N HIS A 66 -8.74 -10.03 23.84
CA HIS A 66 -10.17 -9.68 23.75
C HIS A 66 -10.45 -8.47 22.82
N MET A 67 -9.46 -7.60 22.58
CA MET A 67 -9.52 -6.47 21.64
C MET A 67 -9.18 -6.88 20.21
N LEU A 68 -8.70 -8.10 19.96
CA LEU A 68 -8.24 -8.53 18.64
C LEU A 68 -9.33 -8.37 17.56
N PHE A 69 -10.57 -8.72 17.91
CA PHE A 69 -11.70 -8.57 16.99
C PHE A 69 -11.95 -7.10 16.61
N GLU A 70 -11.85 -6.19 17.58
CA GLU A 70 -12.04 -4.76 17.36
C GLU A 70 -10.90 -4.17 16.52
N GLU A 71 -9.65 -4.53 16.82
CA GLU A 71 -8.50 -4.06 16.05
C GLU A 71 -8.49 -4.60 14.60
N CYS A 72 -8.89 -5.86 14.38
CA CYS A 72 -9.07 -6.41 13.02
C CYS A 72 -10.25 -5.74 12.30
N SER A 73 -11.33 -5.43 13.02
CA SER A 73 -12.49 -4.73 12.47
C SER A 73 -12.16 -3.31 12.01
N ASP A 74 -11.38 -2.58 12.82
CA ASP A 74 -10.87 -1.26 12.50
C ASP A 74 -9.92 -1.32 11.30
N LEU A 75 -8.99 -2.28 11.29
CA LEU A 75 -8.09 -2.51 10.16
C LEU A 75 -8.87 -2.75 8.87
N PHE A 76 -9.87 -3.64 8.91
CA PHE A 76 -10.72 -3.93 7.75
C PHE A 76 -11.43 -2.67 7.25
N ARG A 77 -12.05 -1.91 8.15
CA ARG A 77 -12.71 -0.64 7.79
C ARG A 77 -11.73 0.36 7.17
N ASN A 78 -10.53 0.51 7.73
CA ASN A 78 -9.51 1.43 7.21
C ASN A 78 -9.05 1.05 5.80
N VAL A 79 -8.91 -0.26 5.54
CA VAL A 79 -8.66 -0.76 4.18
C VAL A 79 -9.82 -0.40 3.26
N LEU A 80 -11.07 -0.68 3.63
CA LEU A 80 -12.23 -0.39 2.78
C LEU A 80 -12.37 1.11 2.46
N ILE A 81 -12.20 2.00 3.43
CA ILE A 81 -12.30 3.46 3.22
C ILE A 81 -11.28 3.94 2.18
N SER A 82 -10.16 3.22 2.01
CA SER A 82 -9.11 3.61 1.08
C SER A 82 -9.52 3.45 -0.40
N PHE A 83 -10.47 2.56 -0.73
CA PHE A 83 -10.82 2.26 -2.13
C PHE A 83 -12.31 2.00 -2.42
N ILE A 84 -13.16 1.78 -1.42
CA ILE A 84 -14.62 1.61 -1.55
C ILE A 84 -15.32 2.93 -1.23
N LYS A 85 -16.41 3.26 -1.94
CA LYS A 85 -17.14 4.51 -1.74
C LYS A 85 -17.64 4.65 -0.30
N ASP A 86 -17.53 5.85 0.25
CA ASP A 86 -17.76 6.10 1.68
C ASP A 86 -19.22 5.81 2.10
N ASP A 87 -20.19 6.06 1.21
CA ASP A 87 -21.61 5.78 1.43
C ASP A 87 -21.91 4.28 1.63
N LEU A 88 -21.06 3.40 1.11
CA LEU A 88 -21.18 1.95 1.30
C LEU A 88 -20.59 1.48 2.63
N ILE A 89 -19.86 2.34 3.36
CA ILE A 89 -19.12 1.99 4.58
C ILE A 89 -19.69 2.70 5.81
N ILE A 90 -20.05 3.98 5.65
CA ILE A 90 -20.56 4.84 6.72
C ILE A 90 -21.76 4.17 7.39
N ASN A 91 -21.78 4.18 8.73
CA ASN A 91 -22.85 3.63 9.57
C ASN A 91 -23.12 2.12 9.41
N LYS A 92 -22.28 1.37 8.68
CA LYS A 92 -22.39 -0.09 8.61
C LYS A 92 -21.62 -0.74 9.75
N THR A 93 -22.19 -1.79 10.33
CA THR A 93 -21.47 -2.71 11.23
C THR A 93 -20.43 -3.52 10.46
N VAL A 94 -19.43 -4.07 11.15
CA VAL A 94 -18.38 -4.90 10.53
C VAL A 94 -18.98 -6.08 9.77
N LYS A 95 -19.99 -6.74 10.35
CA LYS A 95 -20.72 -7.84 9.68
C LYS A 95 -21.35 -7.41 8.36
N GLN A 96 -21.89 -6.20 8.29
CA GLN A 96 -22.45 -5.65 7.05
C GLN A 96 -21.36 -5.24 6.06
N LEU A 97 -20.17 -4.83 6.52
CA LEU A 97 -19.04 -4.53 5.63
C LEU A 97 -18.59 -5.77 4.84
N PHE A 98 -18.62 -6.95 5.45
CA PHE A 98 -18.30 -8.21 4.77
C PHE A 98 -19.25 -8.57 3.63
N SER A 99 -20.48 -8.02 3.63
CA SER A 99 -21.45 -8.25 2.55
C SER A 99 -21.23 -7.36 1.30
N ILE A 100 -20.27 -6.44 1.34
CA ILE A 100 -19.99 -5.54 0.20
C ILE A 100 -19.24 -6.31 -0.89
N THR A 101 -19.76 -6.27 -2.11
CA THR A 101 -19.06 -6.75 -3.31
C THR A 101 -17.86 -5.84 -3.63
N LEU A 102 -16.66 -6.25 -3.21
CA LEU A 102 -15.44 -5.42 -3.25
C LEU A 102 -14.83 -5.24 -4.65
N ASP A 103 -15.02 -6.22 -5.53
CA ASP A 103 -14.52 -6.25 -6.91
C ASP A 103 -15.38 -5.46 -7.90
N SER A 104 -16.58 -5.03 -7.48
CA SER A 104 -17.46 -4.20 -8.30
C SER A 104 -16.92 -2.78 -8.45
N GLN A 105 -16.62 -2.38 -9.69
CA GLN A 105 -16.21 -1.00 -10.01
C GLN A 105 -17.27 0.03 -9.61
N ALA A 106 -18.55 -0.35 -9.59
CA ALA A 106 -19.64 0.51 -9.13
C ALA A 106 -19.55 0.82 -7.63
N ASN A 107 -18.92 -0.04 -6.84
CA ASN A 107 -18.73 0.14 -5.40
C ASN A 107 -17.41 0.83 -5.05
N GLN A 108 -16.45 0.86 -5.98
CA GLN A 108 -15.15 1.44 -5.76
C GLN A 108 -15.13 2.96 -5.99
N LYS A 109 -14.22 3.64 -5.30
CA LYS A 109 -13.91 5.06 -5.53
C LYS A 109 -13.28 5.24 -6.92
N PRO A 110 -13.47 6.39 -7.59
CA PRO A 110 -12.70 6.74 -8.79
C PRO A 110 -11.21 6.95 -8.46
N ASP A 111 -10.34 6.89 -9.47
CA ASP A 111 -8.87 7.01 -9.32
C ASP A 111 -8.43 8.29 -8.58
N SER A 112 -9.12 9.40 -8.83
CA SER A 112 -8.86 10.68 -8.15
C SER A 112 -9.16 10.68 -6.65
N LYS A 113 -9.94 9.70 -6.16
CA LYS A 113 -10.34 9.57 -4.75
C LYS A 113 -9.74 8.34 -4.06
N LEU A 114 -8.92 7.55 -4.76
CA LEU A 114 -8.17 6.46 -4.14
C LEU A 114 -7.14 7.03 -3.17
N GLU A 115 -7.13 6.50 -1.96
CA GLU A 115 -6.11 6.85 -0.99
C GLU A 115 -4.78 6.20 -1.40
N THR A 116 -3.77 7.03 -1.67
CA THR A 116 -2.47 6.57 -2.20
C THR A 116 -1.28 7.29 -1.56
N GLY A 117 -1.56 8.30 -0.73
CA GLY A 117 -0.57 9.18 -0.12
C GLY A 117 -0.19 10.36 -1.01
N GLU A 118 0.14 11.49 -0.37
CA GLU A 118 0.47 12.74 -1.06
C GLU A 118 1.68 12.60 -1.99
N THR A 119 2.77 11.99 -1.51
CA THR A 119 3.98 11.79 -2.31
C THR A 119 3.69 10.99 -3.58
N THR A 120 2.95 9.89 -3.46
CA THR A 120 2.52 9.07 -4.59
C THR A 120 1.66 9.87 -5.57
N ARG A 121 0.68 10.64 -5.08
CA ARG A 121 -0.18 11.49 -5.92
C ARG A 121 0.60 12.56 -6.67
N ASN A 122 1.63 13.14 -6.05
CA ASN A 122 2.45 14.15 -6.70
C ASN A 122 3.30 13.55 -7.82
N GLU A 123 3.94 12.39 -7.59
CA GLU A 123 4.71 11.70 -8.64
C GLU A 123 3.83 11.22 -9.80
N LEU A 124 2.63 10.74 -9.50
CA LEU A 124 1.67 10.32 -10.53
C LEU A 124 1.27 11.46 -11.47
N LYS A 125 1.41 12.73 -11.09
CA LYS A 125 1.11 13.86 -12.00
C LYS A 125 2.06 13.89 -13.19
N GLU A 126 3.34 13.57 -12.94
CA GLU A 126 4.43 13.62 -13.94
C GLU A 126 4.52 12.35 -14.80
N MET A 127 3.82 11.28 -14.43
CA MET A 127 3.84 10.01 -15.16
C MET A 127 3.01 10.04 -16.46
N SER A 128 3.29 9.10 -17.37
CA SER A 128 2.48 8.90 -18.56
C SER A 128 1.06 8.39 -18.21
N THR A 129 0.07 8.66 -19.06
CA THR A 129 -1.31 8.17 -18.84
C THR A 129 -1.37 6.66 -18.70
N ASN A 130 -0.62 5.92 -19.52
CA ASN A 130 -0.60 4.45 -19.48
C ASN A 130 -0.04 3.94 -18.13
N ASP A 131 1.01 4.57 -17.62
CA ASP A 131 1.60 4.17 -16.35
C ASP A 131 0.70 4.52 -15.15
N LYS A 132 -0.03 5.64 -15.21
CA LYS A 132 -1.04 5.98 -14.18
C LYS A 132 -2.16 4.94 -14.14
N VAL A 133 -2.70 4.58 -15.31
CA VAL A 133 -3.75 3.55 -15.41
C VAL A 133 -3.25 2.22 -14.84
N THR A 134 -2.03 1.83 -15.17
CA THR A 134 -1.40 0.61 -14.65
C THR A 134 -1.26 0.68 -13.12
N PHE A 135 -0.75 1.81 -12.59
CA PHE A 135 -0.61 2.02 -11.16
C PHE A 135 -1.95 1.90 -10.42
N PHE A 136 -3.01 2.55 -10.89
CA PHE A 136 -4.30 2.52 -10.20
C PHE A 136 -4.94 1.12 -10.24
N LYS A 137 -4.75 0.38 -11.34
CA LYS A 137 -5.15 -1.03 -11.42
C LYS A 137 -4.42 -1.87 -10.36
N ASP A 138 -3.11 -1.71 -10.25
CA ASP A 138 -2.29 -2.41 -9.25
C ASP A 138 -2.69 -2.03 -7.82
N ALA A 139 -2.91 -0.74 -7.55
CA ALA A 139 -3.30 -0.24 -6.24
C ALA A 139 -4.65 -0.83 -5.77
N ARG A 140 -5.64 -0.90 -6.67
CA ARG A 140 -6.93 -1.55 -6.40
C ARG A 140 -6.77 -3.03 -6.10
N LEU A 141 -5.94 -3.72 -6.87
CA LEU A 141 -5.67 -5.14 -6.64
C LEU A 141 -5.02 -5.38 -5.27
N ILE A 142 -4.09 -4.51 -4.86
CA ILE A 142 -3.47 -4.58 -3.54
C ILE A 142 -4.52 -4.37 -2.44
N TYR A 143 -5.35 -3.34 -2.54
CA TYR A 143 -6.42 -3.10 -1.58
C TYR A 143 -7.41 -4.26 -1.48
N LEU A 144 -7.84 -4.80 -2.62
CA LEU A 144 -8.72 -5.95 -2.69
C LEU A 144 -8.08 -7.17 -2.03
N THR A 145 -6.81 -7.44 -2.32
CA THR A 145 -6.06 -8.56 -1.74
C THR A 145 -6.00 -8.44 -0.23
N ILE A 146 -5.65 -7.25 0.30
CA ILE A 146 -5.61 -7.00 1.75
C ILE A 146 -7.00 -7.21 2.37
N ALA A 147 -8.05 -6.64 1.76
CA ALA A 147 -9.41 -6.75 2.29
C ALA A 147 -9.91 -8.21 2.34
N VAL A 148 -9.64 -8.99 1.28
CA VAL A 148 -9.99 -10.42 1.22
C VAL A 148 -9.20 -11.22 2.26
N SER A 149 -7.91 -10.92 2.46
CA SER A 149 -7.09 -11.60 3.47
C SER A 149 -7.52 -11.35 4.91
N ILE A 150 -8.16 -10.21 5.21
CA ILE A 150 -8.71 -9.93 6.54
C ILE A 150 -10.08 -10.62 6.74
N HIS A 151 -10.80 -10.88 5.65
CA HIS A 151 -12.11 -11.55 5.69
C HIS A 151 -12.00 -13.07 5.91
N GLN A 152 -10.89 -13.70 5.49
CA GLN A 152 -10.68 -15.15 5.62
C GLN A 152 -10.44 -15.58 7.06
#